data_AF-A0A2P6W272-F1
#
_entry.id   AF-A0A2P6W272-F1
#
_cell.length_a   1.000
_cell.length_b   1.000
_cell.length_c   1.000
_cell.angle_alpha   90.00
_cell.angle_beta   90.00
_cell.angle_gamma   90.00
#
_symmetry.space_group_name_H-M   'P 1'
#
loop_
_entity.id
_entity.type
_entity.pdbx_description
1 polymer ?
#
loop_
_entity_poly.entity_id
_entity_poly.type
_entity_poly.pdbx_seq_one_letter_code
_entity_poly.pdbx_strand_id
1 'polypeptide(L)'
;MKERGFEVFVPEEDEPSKDSEVFFNDKMRNNRDISEIAGRVFKEKTGIENFASCDALSASGIRGFRYSEFSDQLLINDTNPEAVESIEEGLEANKVEAEVSSKNANILLSENRNRFHFIDIDPFGSFLEFLDSMVRASNHTSFVGLSATDNSVTSGSYRKACMRRYNSTPLKNSFMHETGLRIYIKEVFENYARFNMSFDPKVCWHERHYSRVMGRVTESKKRANRELENIGYLSFCPECRWRKLEKFDDCRNCGNSELKVAGPLWTGKLSDQRFTKDMKDEIPEEEWEDSHSMLKKIHNEAEILTPFYDLHELCSVMGVQVPKREKVIDAIREKGYPVSRTHFSPTGFRTDAPIDDIKDIIREQL
;
A
#
# COMPACT_ATOMS: atom_id res chain seq x y z
N MET A 1 -24.96 11.00 3.06
CA MET A 1 -24.60 10.08 1.94
C MET A 1 -24.59 8.64 2.42
N LYS A 2 -24.40 7.65 1.54
CA LYS A 2 -24.32 6.23 1.92
C LYS A 2 -23.18 5.50 1.20
N GLU A 3 -22.37 4.72 1.91
CA GLU A 3 -21.34 3.83 1.35
C GLU A 3 -21.42 2.45 2.00
N ARG A 4 -21.51 1.39 1.18
CA ARG A 4 -21.50 -0.03 1.64
C ARG A 4 -22.49 -0.31 2.79
N GLY A 5 -23.65 0.33 2.77
CA GLY A 5 -24.67 0.15 3.81
C GLY A 5 -24.61 1.17 4.95
N PHE A 6 -23.50 1.88 5.11
CA PHE A 6 -23.30 2.88 6.15
C PHE A 6 -23.72 4.27 5.71
N GLU A 7 -24.52 4.94 6.54
CA GLU A 7 -24.87 6.35 6.41
C GLU A 7 -23.73 7.22 6.91
N VAL A 8 -23.40 8.25 6.16
CA VAL A 8 -22.28 9.16 6.42
C VAL A 8 -22.79 10.60 6.34
N PHE A 9 -22.51 11.37 7.37
CA PHE A 9 -22.91 12.76 7.52
C PHE A 9 -21.71 13.64 7.20
N VAL A 10 -21.80 14.37 6.10
CA VAL A 10 -20.80 15.35 5.66
C VAL A 10 -21.51 16.52 5.00
N PRO A 11 -20.92 17.73 5.04
CA PRO A 11 -21.42 18.87 4.29
C PRO A 11 -21.47 18.56 2.78
N GLU A 12 -22.44 19.15 2.09
CA GLU A 12 -22.46 19.12 0.62
C GLU A 12 -21.39 20.07 0.08
N GLU A 13 -20.31 19.51 -0.47
CA GLU A 13 -19.25 20.24 -1.17
C GLU A 13 -18.99 19.63 -2.56
N ASP A 14 -18.75 20.48 -3.56
CA ASP A 14 -18.50 20.06 -4.95
C ASP A 14 -17.19 19.26 -5.11
N GLU A 15 -16.12 19.67 -4.41
CA GLU A 15 -14.85 18.94 -4.36
C GLU A 15 -14.26 18.94 -2.94
N PRO A 16 -14.20 17.78 -2.26
CA PRO A 16 -13.68 17.68 -0.91
C PRO A 16 -12.16 17.91 -0.87
N SER A 17 -11.70 18.70 0.10
CA SER A 17 -10.31 19.09 0.27
C SER A 17 -9.85 18.93 1.73
N LYS A 18 -8.56 19.19 1.99
CA LYS A 18 -8.03 19.21 3.37
C LYS A 18 -8.64 20.32 4.24
N ASP A 19 -9.28 21.30 3.62
CA ASP A 19 -9.86 22.47 4.29
C ASP A 19 -11.39 22.34 4.41
N SER A 20 -11.97 21.20 4.00
CA SER A 20 -13.39 20.88 4.19
C SER A 20 -13.70 20.71 5.69
N GLU A 21 -14.91 21.11 6.09
CA GLU A 21 -15.39 20.95 7.48
C GLU A 21 -15.35 19.47 7.89
N VAL A 22 -15.87 18.56 7.05
CA VAL A 22 -15.73 17.12 7.24
C VAL A 22 -15.36 16.46 5.92
N PHE A 23 -14.18 15.83 5.89
CA PHE A 23 -13.68 15.23 4.66
C PHE A 23 -14.29 13.85 4.38
N PHE A 24 -14.78 13.69 3.15
CA PHE A 24 -15.11 12.39 2.56
C PHE A 24 -14.71 12.38 1.09
N ASN A 25 -14.11 11.29 0.63
CA ASN A 25 -13.75 11.13 -0.79
C ASN A 25 -14.26 9.79 -1.32
N ASP A 26 -15.14 9.84 -2.31
CA ASP A 26 -15.74 8.69 -2.99
C ASP A 26 -14.70 7.88 -3.78
N LYS A 27 -13.65 8.55 -4.31
CA LYS A 27 -12.53 7.92 -5.02
C LYS A 27 -11.66 7.03 -4.12
N MET A 28 -11.84 7.09 -2.79
CA MET A 28 -11.16 6.23 -1.81
C MET A 28 -11.94 4.96 -1.46
N ARG A 29 -13.04 4.65 -2.17
CA ARG A 29 -13.84 3.44 -1.90
C ARG A 29 -13.02 2.16 -1.95
N ASN A 30 -12.21 1.96 -3.01
CA ASN A 30 -11.33 0.79 -3.12
C ASN A 30 -10.35 0.70 -1.95
N ASN A 31 -9.88 1.85 -1.44
CA ASN A 31 -9.00 1.91 -0.28
C ASN A 31 -9.69 1.33 0.96
N ARG A 32 -10.92 1.77 1.23
CA ARG A 32 -11.72 1.34 2.37
C ARG A 32 -12.18 -0.11 2.24
N ASP A 33 -12.65 -0.52 1.05
CA ASP A 33 -13.03 -1.90 0.74
C ASP A 33 -11.90 -2.89 1.02
N ILE A 34 -10.72 -2.68 0.44
CA ILE A 34 -9.59 -3.61 0.63
C ILE A 34 -9.10 -3.58 2.08
N SER A 35 -9.15 -2.43 2.76
CA SER A 35 -8.74 -2.32 4.17
C SER A 35 -9.66 -3.08 5.12
N GLU A 36 -10.98 -3.01 4.89
CA GLU A 36 -11.98 -3.75 5.68
C GLU A 36 -11.76 -5.26 5.56
N ILE A 37 -11.65 -5.77 4.32
CA ILE A 37 -11.42 -7.19 4.07
C ILE A 37 -10.10 -7.67 4.67
N ALA A 38 -9.04 -6.85 4.58
CA ALA A 38 -7.76 -7.18 5.20
C ALA A 38 -7.87 -7.31 6.73
N GLY A 39 -8.62 -6.41 7.38
CA GLY A 39 -8.89 -6.46 8.82
C GLY A 39 -9.66 -7.72 9.23
N ARG A 40 -10.74 -8.03 8.51
CA ARG A 40 -11.58 -9.22 8.73
C ARG A 40 -10.77 -10.52 8.61
N VAL A 41 -10.08 -10.70 7.49
CA VAL A 41 -9.20 -11.87 7.26
C VAL A 41 -8.12 -11.99 8.32
N PHE A 42 -7.53 -10.88 8.77
CA PHE A 42 -6.53 -10.91 9.83
C PHE A 42 -7.12 -11.39 11.17
N LYS A 43 -8.28 -10.87 11.58
CA LYS A 43 -8.96 -11.31 12.81
C LYS A 43 -9.27 -12.80 12.76
N GLU A 44 -9.89 -13.26 11.67
CA GLU A 44 -10.26 -14.67 11.50
C GLU A 44 -9.04 -15.60 11.55
N LYS A 45 -7.96 -15.25 10.85
CA LYS A 45 -6.75 -16.07 10.81
C LYS A 45 -5.99 -16.09 12.14
N THR A 46 -6.15 -15.07 12.98
CA THR A 46 -5.47 -15.00 14.28
C THR A 46 -6.32 -15.56 15.42
N GLY A 47 -7.65 -15.56 15.28
CA GLY A 47 -8.57 -16.02 16.32
C GLY A 47 -8.47 -15.21 17.61
N ILE A 48 -8.06 -13.94 17.52
CA ILE A 48 -7.92 -13.06 18.69
C ILE A 48 -9.32 -12.68 19.18
N GLU A 49 -9.60 -12.99 20.45
CA GLU A 49 -10.78 -12.52 21.17
C GLU A 49 -10.60 -11.07 21.63
N ASN A 50 -11.69 -10.32 21.76
CA ASN A 50 -11.68 -8.90 22.14
C ASN A 50 -10.79 -8.07 21.18
N PHE A 51 -10.98 -8.28 19.89
CA PHE A 51 -10.24 -7.63 18.82
C PHE A 51 -10.50 -6.11 18.86
N ALA A 52 -9.43 -5.35 19.11
CA ALA A 52 -9.50 -3.93 19.41
C ALA A 52 -8.95 -3.14 18.22
N SER A 53 -9.75 -2.25 17.67
CA SER A 53 -9.44 -1.50 16.47
C SER A 53 -9.44 0.00 16.72
N CYS A 54 -8.57 0.71 16.00
CA CYS A 54 -8.46 2.16 16.06
C CYS A 54 -8.48 2.75 14.65
N ASP A 55 -9.46 3.62 14.39
CA ASP A 55 -9.43 4.57 13.28
C ASP A 55 -8.95 5.92 13.81
N ALA A 56 -7.67 6.23 13.58
CA ALA A 56 -7.00 7.33 14.26
C ALA A 56 -7.27 8.72 13.66
N LEU A 57 -7.68 8.77 12.37
CA LEU A 57 -7.88 9.97 11.56
C LEU A 57 -9.14 9.78 10.72
N SER A 58 -10.28 9.74 11.41
CA SER A 58 -11.53 9.19 10.90
C SER A 58 -12.26 10.12 9.91
N ALA A 59 -12.08 11.43 10.03
CA ALA A 59 -12.89 12.44 9.37
C ALA A 59 -14.39 12.09 9.50
N SER A 60 -15.06 11.79 8.39
CA SER A 60 -16.48 11.43 8.35
C SER A 60 -16.93 10.17 9.12
N GLY A 61 -16.04 9.36 9.70
CA GLY A 61 -16.43 8.12 10.41
C GLY A 61 -16.46 6.86 9.56
N ILE A 62 -16.49 6.99 8.22
CA ILE A 62 -16.79 5.85 7.33
C ILE A 62 -15.82 4.66 7.48
N ARG A 63 -14.53 4.89 7.76
CA ARG A 63 -13.58 3.80 7.99
C ARG A 63 -13.91 3.07 9.29
N GLY A 64 -14.02 3.80 10.39
CA GLY A 64 -14.46 3.28 11.68
C GLY A 64 -15.75 2.48 11.57
N PHE A 65 -16.79 3.02 10.93
CA PHE A 65 -18.07 2.32 10.78
C PHE A 65 -17.91 0.96 10.09
N ARG A 66 -17.14 0.92 9.00
CA ARG A 66 -16.84 -0.33 8.29
C ARG A 66 -15.99 -1.30 9.11
N TYR A 67 -15.11 -0.79 9.96
CA TYR A 67 -14.30 -1.62 10.84
C TYR A 67 -15.10 -2.22 12.00
N SER A 68 -16.30 -1.72 12.28
CA SER A 68 -17.20 -2.35 13.26
C SER A 68 -17.58 -3.79 12.88
N GLU A 69 -17.61 -4.12 11.58
CA GLU A 69 -17.93 -5.46 11.07
C GLU A 69 -16.99 -6.57 11.59
N PHE A 70 -15.77 -6.21 11.99
CA PHE A 70 -14.81 -7.16 12.56
C PHE A 70 -14.27 -6.74 13.93
N SER A 71 -14.65 -5.59 14.48
CA SER A 71 -14.08 -5.11 15.74
C SER A 71 -14.97 -5.48 16.92
N ASP A 72 -14.40 -6.07 17.96
CA ASP A 72 -15.11 -6.29 19.23
C ASP A 72 -15.05 -5.03 20.11
N GLN A 73 -14.00 -4.24 19.94
CA GLN A 73 -13.82 -2.94 20.58
C GLN A 73 -13.33 -1.95 19.53
N LEU A 74 -14.08 -0.90 19.28
CA LEU A 74 -13.75 0.09 18.26
C LEU A 74 -13.51 1.45 18.92
N LEU A 75 -12.41 2.10 18.56
CA LEU A 75 -12.15 3.50 18.86
C LEU A 75 -12.07 4.29 17.55
N ILE A 76 -12.86 5.34 17.45
CA ILE A 76 -12.87 6.28 16.32
C ILE A 76 -12.41 7.65 16.81
N ASN A 77 -11.40 8.23 16.17
CA ASN A 77 -10.84 9.51 16.55
C ASN A 77 -10.77 10.49 15.38
N ASP A 78 -11.07 11.75 15.66
CA ASP A 78 -10.65 12.87 14.83
C ASP A 78 -10.24 14.06 15.70
N THR A 79 -9.36 14.93 15.21
CA THR A 79 -8.98 16.14 15.95
C THR A 79 -9.94 17.30 15.69
N ASN A 80 -10.74 17.26 14.62
CA ASN A 80 -11.75 18.26 14.30
C ASN A 80 -13.06 17.96 15.08
N PRO A 81 -13.53 18.88 15.94
CA PRO A 81 -14.82 18.72 16.62
C PRO A 81 -16.01 18.49 15.69
N GLU A 82 -16.05 19.12 14.50
CA GLU A 82 -17.15 18.95 13.54
C GLU A 82 -17.17 17.53 12.94
N ALA A 83 -15.99 16.96 12.72
CA ALA A 83 -15.85 15.57 12.31
C ALA A 83 -16.33 14.62 13.43
N VAL A 84 -16.07 14.97 14.69
CA VAL A 84 -16.56 14.19 15.85
C VAL A 84 -18.08 14.22 15.94
N GLU A 85 -18.73 15.37 15.75
CA GLU A 85 -20.19 15.46 15.68
C GLU A 85 -20.75 14.56 14.56
N SER A 86 -20.13 14.58 13.38
CA SER A 86 -20.51 13.72 12.25
C SER A 86 -20.29 12.23 12.52
N ILE A 87 -19.24 11.87 13.26
CA ILE A 87 -18.97 10.51 13.71
C ILE A 87 -20.08 10.06 14.66
N GLU A 88 -20.45 10.87 15.65
CA GLU A 88 -21.49 10.54 16.63
C GLU A 88 -22.87 10.34 15.97
N GLU A 89 -23.26 11.24 15.05
CA GLU A 89 -24.49 11.09 14.26
C GLU A 89 -24.46 9.83 13.40
N GLY A 90 -23.31 9.54 12.77
CA GLY A 90 -23.11 8.31 12.00
C GLY A 90 -23.19 7.04 12.85
N LEU A 91 -22.64 7.03 14.07
CA LEU A 91 -22.75 5.88 14.97
C LEU A 91 -24.20 5.60 15.35
N GLU A 92 -24.98 6.64 15.65
CA GLU A 92 -26.41 6.51 15.98
C GLU A 92 -27.21 5.96 14.79
N ALA A 93 -27.06 6.58 13.61
CA ALA A 93 -27.80 6.17 12.41
C ALA A 93 -27.48 4.73 11.97
N ASN A 94 -26.22 4.33 12.10
CA ASN A 94 -25.76 2.99 11.73
C ASN A 94 -25.90 1.94 12.83
N LYS A 95 -26.29 2.35 14.06
CA LYS A 95 -26.37 1.47 15.25
C LYS A 95 -25.05 0.76 15.54
N VAL A 96 -23.95 1.49 15.42
CA VAL A 96 -22.59 1.01 15.68
C VAL A 96 -22.15 1.50 17.06
N GLU A 97 -21.61 0.60 17.87
CA GLU A 97 -21.03 0.96 19.18
C GLU A 97 -19.52 1.19 19.03
N ALA A 98 -19.03 2.37 19.43
CA ALA A 98 -17.62 2.73 19.43
C ALA A 98 -17.28 3.75 20.52
N GLU A 99 -16.04 3.71 21.02
CA GLU A 99 -15.44 4.81 21.76
C GLU A 99 -15.10 5.95 20.78
N VAL A 100 -15.59 7.16 21.05
CA VAL A 100 -15.27 8.35 20.25
C VAL A 100 -14.32 9.24 21.02
N SER A 101 -13.31 9.79 20.35
CA SER A 101 -12.40 10.77 20.95
C SER A 101 -12.10 11.94 20.03
N SER A 102 -11.97 13.12 20.64
CA SER A 102 -11.50 14.34 19.98
C SER A 102 -10.06 14.66 20.40
N LYS A 103 -9.07 13.97 19.82
CA LYS A 103 -7.66 14.13 20.20
C LYS A 103 -6.76 14.23 18.97
N ASN A 104 -5.63 14.90 19.15
CA ASN A 104 -4.51 14.71 18.23
C ASN A 104 -4.11 13.22 18.22
N ALA A 105 -4.02 12.61 17.02
CA ALA A 105 -3.78 11.18 16.87
C ALA A 105 -2.50 10.69 17.58
N ASN A 106 -1.43 11.50 17.65
CA ASN A 106 -0.22 11.13 18.37
C ASN A 106 -0.42 11.01 19.88
N ILE A 107 -1.25 11.88 20.46
CA ILE A 107 -1.62 11.84 21.88
C ILE A 107 -2.46 10.59 22.13
N LEU A 108 -3.53 10.41 21.36
CA LEU A 108 -4.41 9.25 21.45
C LEU A 108 -3.64 7.93 21.42
N LEU A 109 -2.83 7.73 20.39
CA LEU A 109 -2.07 6.49 20.19
C LEU A 109 -1.05 6.29 21.31
N SER A 110 -0.42 7.36 21.81
CA SER A 110 0.56 7.25 22.91
C SER A 110 -0.08 6.96 24.27
N GLU A 111 -1.33 7.38 24.51
CA GLU A 111 -2.09 7.05 25.72
C GLU A 111 -2.60 5.60 25.71
N ASN A 112 -2.89 5.06 24.53
CA ASN A 112 -3.44 3.71 24.34
C ASN A 112 -2.35 2.65 24.08
N ARG A 113 -1.32 2.60 24.95
CA ARG A 113 -0.17 1.70 24.75
C ARG A 113 -0.58 0.23 24.73
N ASN A 114 -0.05 -0.53 23.76
CA ASN A 114 -0.26 -1.99 23.63
C ASN A 114 -1.75 -2.38 23.61
N ARG A 115 -2.63 -1.52 23.08
CA ARG A 115 -4.09 -1.72 23.12
C ARG A 115 -4.61 -2.41 21.86
N PHE A 116 -4.21 -1.94 20.70
CA PHE A 116 -4.95 -2.23 19.47
C PHE A 116 -4.35 -3.41 18.70
N HIS A 117 -5.24 -4.29 18.22
CA HIS A 117 -4.98 -5.37 17.30
C HIS A 117 -5.09 -4.93 15.84
N PHE A 118 -5.85 -3.85 15.56
CA PHE A 118 -5.90 -3.20 14.26
C PHE A 118 -5.77 -1.68 14.40
N ILE A 119 -4.90 -1.04 13.63
CA ILE A 119 -4.74 0.42 13.64
C ILE A 119 -4.69 0.93 12.21
N ASP A 120 -5.51 1.93 11.91
CA ASP A 120 -5.52 2.64 10.63
C ASP A 120 -5.11 4.11 10.79
N ILE A 121 -4.25 4.57 9.89
CA ILE A 121 -3.76 5.94 9.78
C ILE A 121 -3.91 6.38 8.32
N ASP A 122 -4.88 7.25 8.06
CA ASP A 122 -5.21 7.76 6.72
C ASP A 122 -5.10 9.31 6.63
N PRO A 123 -3.90 9.90 6.75
CA PRO A 123 -3.73 11.34 6.76
C PRO A 123 -3.74 11.95 5.37
N PHE A 124 -3.96 13.27 5.34
CA PHE A 124 -3.51 14.10 4.23
C PHE A 124 -1.98 14.20 4.21
N GLY A 125 -1.37 13.90 3.07
CA GLY A 125 0.07 13.90 2.90
C GLY A 125 0.74 12.62 3.36
N SER A 126 1.57 12.71 4.40
CA SER A 126 2.50 11.65 4.82
C SER A 126 2.09 11.08 6.18
N PHE A 127 2.24 9.77 6.37
CA PHE A 127 1.98 9.11 7.66
C PHE A 127 3.14 9.19 8.66
N LEU A 128 4.29 9.75 8.26
CA LEU A 128 5.54 9.65 9.03
C LEU A 128 5.43 10.17 10.47
N GLU A 129 4.67 11.25 10.68
CA GLU A 129 4.54 11.88 12.00
C GLU A 129 3.79 11.03 13.02
N PHE A 130 3.06 10.00 12.58
CA PHE A 130 2.26 9.14 13.44
C PHE A 130 2.93 7.80 13.76
N LEU A 131 3.99 7.43 13.02
CA LEU A 131 4.61 6.11 13.09
C LEU A 131 5.04 5.72 14.51
N ASP A 132 5.70 6.62 15.24
CA ASP A 132 6.20 6.32 16.58
C ASP A 132 5.08 6.06 17.58
N SER A 133 3.99 6.82 17.49
CA SER A 133 2.83 6.65 18.36
C SER A 133 2.05 5.40 17.98
N MET A 134 1.95 5.08 16.69
CA MET A 134 1.35 3.84 16.20
C MET A 134 2.05 2.61 16.76
N VAL A 135 3.40 2.61 16.78
CA VAL A 135 4.18 1.49 17.34
C VAL A 135 3.88 1.32 18.82
N ARG A 136 3.76 2.42 19.59
CA ARG A 136 3.42 2.35 21.03
C ARG A 136 2.01 1.80 21.26
N ALA A 137 1.06 2.13 20.38
CA ALA A 137 -0.34 1.73 20.49
C ALA A 137 -0.59 0.27 20.06
N SER A 138 0.25 -0.24 19.16
CA SER A 138 0.17 -1.61 18.64
C SER A 138 0.35 -2.65 19.74
N ASN A 139 -0.54 -3.65 19.75
CA ASN A 139 -0.37 -4.86 20.55
C ASN A 139 0.80 -5.74 20.04
N HIS A 140 1.19 -6.75 20.82
CA HIS A 140 2.20 -7.78 20.49
C HIS A 140 1.98 -8.45 19.13
N THR A 141 0.71 -8.60 18.72
CA THR A 141 0.32 -9.06 17.38
C THR A 141 -0.76 -8.13 16.87
N SER A 142 -0.41 -7.29 15.90
CA SER A 142 -1.31 -6.29 15.34
C SER A 142 -1.33 -6.35 13.82
N PHE A 143 -2.33 -5.73 13.22
CA PHE A 143 -2.39 -5.44 11.80
C PHE A 143 -2.53 -3.93 11.63
N VAL A 144 -1.70 -3.35 10.77
CA VAL A 144 -1.62 -1.90 10.64
C VAL A 144 -1.83 -1.49 9.21
N GLY A 145 -2.61 -0.43 9.00
CA GLY A 145 -2.85 0.18 7.71
C GLY A 145 -2.42 1.65 7.70
N LEU A 146 -1.64 2.04 6.69
CA LEU A 146 -1.16 3.40 6.52
C LEU A 146 -1.37 3.86 5.08
N SER A 147 -1.98 5.02 4.90
CA SER A 147 -2.06 5.70 3.60
C SER A 147 -1.05 6.83 3.49
N ALA A 148 -0.49 7.00 2.29
CA ALA A 148 0.27 8.18 1.91
C ALA A 148 -0.29 8.78 0.61
N THR A 149 -0.51 10.09 0.61
CA THR A 149 -0.92 10.88 -0.56
C THR A 149 0.19 11.81 -1.06
N ASP A 150 1.34 11.88 -0.36
CA ASP A 150 2.53 12.66 -0.77
C ASP A 150 3.40 11.99 -1.86
N ASN A 151 2.76 11.26 -2.79
CA ASN A 151 3.40 10.41 -3.80
C ASN A 151 4.39 11.15 -4.70
N SER A 152 4.26 12.46 -4.89
CA SER A 152 5.19 13.27 -5.67
C SER A 152 6.61 13.29 -5.08
N VAL A 153 6.73 13.11 -3.76
CA VAL A 153 8.01 13.04 -3.05
C VAL A 153 8.72 11.73 -3.38
N THR A 154 8.05 10.60 -3.15
CA THR A 154 8.61 9.25 -3.29
C THR A 154 8.68 8.78 -4.76
N SER A 155 7.90 9.38 -5.67
CA SER A 155 8.00 9.16 -7.12
C SER A 155 9.10 10.00 -7.79
N GLY A 156 9.88 10.75 -7.01
CA GLY A 156 11.10 11.42 -7.48
C GLY A 156 10.94 12.83 -8.05
N SER A 157 9.74 13.43 -8.04
CA SER A 157 9.57 14.84 -8.43
C SER A 157 10.23 15.79 -7.43
N TYR A 158 10.29 15.42 -6.14
CA TYR A 158 10.95 16.22 -5.10
C TYR A 158 12.04 15.43 -4.37
N ARG A 159 13.11 15.05 -5.10
CA ARG A 159 14.21 14.20 -4.60
C ARG A 159 14.77 14.60 -3.23
N LYS A 160 15.07 15.89 -3.01
CA LYS A 160 15.60 16.38 -1.71
C LYS A 160 14.59 16.22 -0.56
N ALA A 161 13.30 16.37 -0.85
CA ALA A 161 12.26 16.14 0.15
C ALA A 161 12.17 14.65 0.51
N CYS A 162 12.30 13.76 -0.48
CA CYS A 162 12.33 12.32 -0.25
C CYS A 162 13.52 11.91 0.62
N MET A 163 14.71 12.41 0.29
CA MET A 163 15.92 12.16 1.09
C MET A 163 15.79 12.69 2.52
N ARG A 164 15.19 13.88 2.71
CA ARG A 164 14.98 14.46 4.05
C ARG A 164 13.98 13.69 4.89
N ARG A 165 12.86 13.26 4.30
CA ARG A 165 11.72 12.64 5.01
C ARG A 165 11.88 11.14 5.19
N TYR A 166 12.34 10.44 4.15
CA TYR A 166 12.36 8.97 4.06
C TYR A 166 13.79 8.41 4.03
N ASN A 167 14.82 9.25 4.21
CA ASN A 167 16.23 8.85 4.10
C ASN A 167 16.52 7.93 2.89
N SER A 168 15.89 8.23 1.75
CA SER A 168 15.89 7.37 0.57
C SER A 168 15.98 8.19 -0.72
N THR A 169 16.69 7.64 -1.70
CA THR A 169 16.76 8.18 -3.05
C THR A 169 15.65 7.56 -3.91
N PRO A 170 14.69 8.35 -4.41
CA PRO A 170 13.66 7.87 -5.33
C PRO A 170 14.18 7.80 -6.77
N LEU A 171 13.43 7.11 -7.64
CA LEU A 171 13.60 7.12 -9.10
C LEU A 171 12.37 7.69 -9.78
N LYS A 172 12.58 8.59 -10.74
CA LYS A 172 11.53 9.16 -11.59
C LYS A 172 11.62 8.50 -12.98
N ASN A 173 10.84 7.44 -13.17
CA ASN A 173 10.75 6.63 -14.38
C ASN A 173 9.37 5.92 -14.45
N SER A 174 9.20 4.98 -15.37
CA SER A 174 7.93 4.27 -15.59
C SER A 174 7.40 3.51 -14.38
N PHE A 175 8.26 3.04 -13.47
CA PHE A 175 7.89 2.31 -12.25
C PHE A 175 8.14 3.11 -10.96
N MET A 176 8.11 4.45 -11.06
CA MET A 176 8.34 5.34 -9.93
C MET A 176 7.38 5.11 -8.76
N HIS A 177 6.12 4.75 -9.04
CA HIS A 177 5.11 4.47 -8.00
C HIS A 177 5.42 3.19 -7.21
N GLU A 178 5.96 2.16 -7.86
CA GLU A 178 6.45 0.98 -7.15
C GLU A 178 7.69 1.32 -6.30
N THR A 179 8.61 2.12 -6.85
CA THR A 179 9.77 2.60 -6.10
C THR A 179 9.31 3.36 -4.84
N GLY A 180 8.31 4.22 -4.99
CA GLY A 180 7.72 4.95 -3.86
C GLY A 180 7.04 4.06 -2.83
N LEU A 181 6.26 3.06 -3.27
CA LEU A 181 5.63 2.10 -2.36
C LEU A 181 6.67 1.31 -1.54
N ARG A 182 7.78 0.91 -2.17
CA ARG A 182 8.91 0.24 -1.49
C ARG A 182 9.60 1.15 -0.47
N ILE A 183 9.65 2.45 -0.71
CA ILE A 183 10.16 3.43 0.27
C ILE A 183 9.22 3.53 1.47
N TYR A 184 7.91 3.60 1.24
CA TYR A 184 6.92 3.63 2.31
C TYR A 184 6.99 2.38 3.19
N ILE A 185 7.04 1.18 2.59
CA ILE A 185 7.16 -0.08 3.33
C ILE A 185 8.44 -0.10 4.18
N LYS A 186 9.56 0.36 3.62
CA LYS A 186 10.83 0.47 4.33
C LYS A 186 10.72 1.36 5.57
N GLU A 187 10.06 2.52 5.48
CA GLU A 187 9.86 3.38 6.66
C GLU A 187 9.00 2.72 7.74
N VAL A 188 7.90 2.08 7.35
CA VAL A 188 7.04 1.38 8.32
C VAL A 188 7.84 0.28 9.02
N PHE A 189 8.57 -0.54 8.24
CA PHE A 189 9.39 -1.60 8.79
C PHE A 189 10.49 -1.08 9.72
N GLU A 190 11.32 -0.13 9.27
CA GLU A 190 12.40 0.42 10.07
C GLU A 190 11.88 1.07 11.35
N ASN A 191 10.69 1.69 11.31
CA ASN A 191 10.11 2.25 12.52
C ASN A 191 9.75 1.18 13.54
N TYR A 192 9.03 0.11 13.16
CA TYR A 192 8.75 -1.01 14.07
C TYR A 192 10.02 -1.71 14.56
N ALA A 193 11.02 -1.86 13.70
CA ALA A 193 12.28 -2.53 14.04
C ALA A 193 13.02 -1.83 15.20
N ARG A 194 12.98 -0.49 15.27
CA ARG A 194 13.55 0.29 16.40
C ARG A 194 12.95 -0.07 17.75
N PHE A 195 11.72 -0.58 17.77
CA PHE A 195 11.01 -1.01 18.97
C PHE A 195 11.01 -2.53 19.15
N ASN A 196 11.90 -3.26 18.49
CA ASN A 196 12.00 -4.73 18.56
C ASN A 196 10.79 -5.49 17.97
N MET A 197 10.02 -4.83 17.11
CA MET A 197 8.88 -5.41 16.41
C MET A 197 9.21 -5.58 14.93
N SER A 198 8.59 -6.57 14.29
CA SER A 198 8.74 -6.83 12.87
C SER A 198 7.44 -6.46 12.17
N PHE A 199 7.54 -5.63 11.14
CA PHE A 199 6.46 -5.44 10.15
C PHE A 199 6.63 -6.43 9.00
N ASP A 200 5.54 -7.09 8.63
CA ASP A 200 5.45 -8.10 7.58
C ASP A 200 4.35 -7.66 6.60
N PRO A 201 4.72 -7.08 5.43
CA PRO A 201 3.75 -6.57 4.45
C PRO A 201 2.80 -7.68 3.98
N LYS A 202 1.49 -7.43 4.04
CA LYS A 202 0.46 -8.40 3.62
C LYS A 202 -0.29 -7.99 2.38
N VAL A 203 -0.61 -6.71 2.25
CA VAL A 203 -1.26 -6.16 1.07
C VAL A 203 -0.89 -4.68 0.97
N CYS A 204 -0.12 -4.34 -0.06
CA CYS A 204 0.35 -2.97 -0.29
C CYS A 204 0.14 -2.62 -1.77
N TRP A 205 -0.40 -1.45 -2.05
CA TRP A 205 -0.71 -1.03 -3.41
C TRP A 205 -0.61 0.47 -3.60
N HIS A 206 -0.57 0.88 -4.86
CA HIS A 206 -0.71 2.26 -5.29
C HIS A 206 -1.92 2.40 -6.21
N GLU A 207 -2.73 3.43 -5.98
CA GLU A 207 -3.85 3.74 -6.86
C GLU A 207 -3.99 5.26 -6.99
N ARG A 208 -3.82 5.75 -8.23
CA ARG A 208 -3.97 7.16 -8.62
C ARG A 208 -3.18 8.13 -7.74
N HIS A 209 -3.79 8.60 -6.66
CA HIS A 209 -3.29 9.67 -5.81
C HIS A 209 -2.84 9.18 -4.42
N TYR A 210 -2.98 7.89 -4.12
CA TYR A 210 -2.56 7.34 -2.83
C TYR A 210 -1.75 6.05 -2.97
N SER A 211 -0.92 5.81 -1.97
CA SER A 211 -0.23 4.54 -1.72
C SER A 211 -0.70 4.01 -0.39
N ARG A 212 -0.93 2.70 -0.30
CA ARG A 212 -1.43 2.03 0.90
C ARG A 212 -0.48 0.92 1.30
N VAL A 213 -0.11 0.91 2.57
CA VAL A 213 0.77 -0.09 3.18
C VAL A 213 0.00 -0.77 4.29
N MET A 214 -0.28 -2.06 4.14
CA MET A 214 -0.91 -2.86 5.19
C MET A 214 -0.12 -4.13 5.48
N GLY A 215 0.01 -4.46 6.75
CA GLY A 215 0.77 -5.63 7.15
C GLY A 215 0.64 -5.98 8.61
N ARG A 216 1.14 -7.18 8.92
CA ARG A 216 1.16 -7.70 10.28
C ARG A 216 2.37 -7.13 11.01
N VAL A 217 2.16 -6.70 12.24
CA VAL A 217 3.19 -6.39 13.21
C VAL A 217 3.29 -7.56 14.20
N THR A 218 4.51 -7.98 14.52
CA THR A 218 4.75 -8.96 15.58
C THR A 218 5.92 -8.50 16.46
N GLU A 219 5.75 -8.52 17.77
CA GLU A 219 6.85 -8.31 18.70
C GLU A 219 7.82 -9.50 18.63
N SER A 220 8.93 -9.32 17.90
CA SER A 220 9.94 -10.36 17.71
C SER A 220 11.24 -9.78 17.16
N LYS A 221 12.22 -9.59 18.06
CA LYS A 221 13.60 -9.21 17.71
C LYS A 221 14.19 -10.10 16.63
N LYS A 222 13.96 -11.42 16.73
CA LYS A 222 14.47 -12.40 15.78
C LYS A 222 13.90 -12.19 14.37
N ARG A 223 12.59 -11.92 14.26
CA ARG A 223 11.97 -11.62 12.96
C ARG A 223 12.47 -10.28 12.44
N ALA A 224 12.46 -9.23 13.26
CA ALA A 224 12.95 -7.91 12.87
C ALA A 224 14.39 -7.98 12.32
N ASN A 225 15.29 -8.69 13.02
CA ASN A 225 16.68 -8.86 12.56
C ASN A 225 16.78 -9.58 11.21
N ARG A 226 15.95 -10.60 10.97
CA ARG A 226 15.94 -11.30 9.68
C ARG A 226 15.40 -10.41 8.56
N GLU A 227 14.30 -9.71 8.82
CA GLU A 227 13.66 -8.86 7.82
C GLU A 227 14.50 -7.63 7.45
N LEU A 228 15.57 -7.29 8.20
CA LEU A 228 16.55 -6.29 7.77
C LEU A 228 17.23 -6.65 6.44
N GLU A 229 17.28 -7.94 6.08
CA GLU A 229 17.79 -8.41 4.77
C GLU A 229 16.94 -7.89 3.60
N ASN A 230 15.68 -7.50 3.85
CA ASN A 230 14.79 -6.90 2.86
C ASN A 230 14.97 -5.38 2.73
N ILE A 231 16.00 -4.79 3.34
CA ILE A 231 16.36 -3.38 3.17
C ILE A 231 17.55 -3.29 2.22
N GLY A 232 17.32 -2.74 1.04
CA GLY A 232 18.31 -2.72 -0.03
C GLY A 232 18.09 -1.59 -1.03
N TYR A 233 18.59 -1.79 -2.23
CA TYR A 233 18.59 -0.78 -3.30
C TYR A 233 17.97 -1.33 -4.57
N LEU A 234 17.58 -0.45 -5.48
CA LEU A 234 17.10 -0.80 -6.81
C LEU A 234 18.02 -0.18 -7.85
N SER A 235 18.72 -1.02 -8.60
CA SER A 235 19.52 -0.59 -9.75
C SER A 235 18.67 -0.61 -11.02
N PHE A 236 18.78 0.44 -11.84
CA PHE A 236 18.08 0.60 -13.10
C PHE A 236 19.02 1.13 -14.18
N CYS A 237 19.07 0.44 -15.31
CA CYS A 237 19.81 0.87 -16.48
C CYS A 237 18.90 1.70 -17.41
N PRO A 238 19.17 3.01 -17.61
CA PRO A 238 18.36 3.86 -18.47
C PRO A 238 18.48 3.51 -19.96
N GLU A 239 19.54 2.82 -20.36
CA GLU A 239 19.77 2.42 -21.76
C GLU A 239 18.95 1.17 -22.13
N CYS A 240 19.27 0.02 -21.54
CA CYS A 240 18.65 -1.24 -21.92
C CYS A 240 17.40 -1.60 -21.11
N ARG A 241 17.03 -0.79 -20.10
CA ARG A 241 15.89 -0.99 -19.20
C ARG A 241 16.02 -2.20 -18.27
N TRP A 242 17.22 -2.75 -18.13
CA TRP A 242 17.52 -3.74 -17.10
C TRP A 242 17.33 -3.15 -15.70
N ARG A 243 16.85 -3.96 -14.75
CA ARG A 243 16.63 -3.54 -13.36
C ARG A 243 16.77 -4.73 -12.40
N LYS A 244 17.19 -4.47 -11.16
CA LYS A 244 17.27 -5.48 -10.10
C LYS A 244 17.19 -4.86 -8.71
N LEU A 245 16.53 -5.52 -7.77
CA LEU A 245 16.41 -5.12 -6.35
C LEU A 245 17.70 -5.41 -5.56
N GLU A 246 18.82 -4.94 -6.10
CA GLU A 246 20.15 -5.05 -5.55
C GLU A 246 20.99 -3.89 -6.11
N LYS A 247 22.05 -3.51 -5.40
CA LYS A 247 22.94 -2.43 -5.84
C LYS A 247 24.03 -2.98 -6.76
N PHE A 248 24.21 -2.36 -7.92
CA PHE A 248 25.28 -2.67 -8.87
C PHE A 248 26.01 -1.40 -9.30
N ASP A 249 27.29 -1.54 -9.63
CA ASP A 249 28.10 -0.46 -10.19
C ASP A 249 27.95 -0.38 -11.72
N ASP A 250 27.73 -1.52 -12.38
CA ASP A 250 27.57 -1.64 -13.82
C ASP A 250 26.35 -2.50 -14.21
N CYS A 251 25.76 -2.20 -15.37
CA CYS A 251 24.63 -2.95 -15.90
C CYS A 251 25.05 -4.36 -16.30
N ARG A 252 24.50 -5.36 -15.63
CA ARG A 252 24.76 -6.79 -15.92
C ARG A 252 24.19 -7.29 -17.26
N ASN A 253 23.48 -6.43 -18.01
CA ASN A 253 22.93 -6.77 -19.33
C ASN A 253 23.74 -6.17 -20.47
N CYS A 254 23.93 -4.84 -20.49
CA CYS A 254 24.61 -4.15 -21.60
C CYS A 254 25.99 -3.59 -21.24
N GLY A 255 26.47 -3.76 -20.00
CA GLY A 255 27.78 -3.26 -19.55
C GLY A 255 27.84 -1.76 -19.27
N ASN A 256 26.74 -1.03 -19.42
CA ASN A 256 26.68 0.41 -19.13
C ASN A 256 26.98 0.70 -17.65
N SER A 257 27.93 1.60 -17.38
CA SER A 257 28.35 2.01 -16.03
C SER A 257 27.44 3.09 -15.40
N GLU A 258 26.54 3.73 -16.16
CA GLU A 258 25.67 4.79 -15.65
C GLU A 258 24.33 4.28 -15.11
N LEU A 259 24.39 3.36 -14.14
CA LEU A 259 23.19 2.90 -13.45
C LEU A 259 22.56 4.02 -12.60
N LYS A 260 21.22 4.09 -12.61
CA LYS A 260 20.46 4.86 -11.64
C LYS A 260 20.12 3.95 -10.47
N VAL A 261 20.36 4.42 -9.24
CA VAL A 261 20.13 3.65 -8.02
C VAL A 261 19.10 4.34 -7.14
N ALA A 262 18.05 3.60 -6.76
CA ALA A 262 17.08 3.98 -5.74
C ALA A 262 17.39 3.30 -4.40
N GLY A 263 16.97 3.92 -3.30
CA GLY A 263 17.01 3.34 -1.96
C GLY A 263 17.80 4.16 -0.93
N PRO A 264 17.97 3.63 0.30
CA PRO A 264 17.48 2.32 0.75
C PRO A 264 15.95 2.20 0.68
N LEU A 265 15.44 1.03 0.33
CA LEU A 265 14.02 0.72 0.15
C LEU A 265 13.74 -0.77 0.43
N TRP A 266 12.46 -1.15 0.46
CA TRP A 266 12.04 -2.53 0.66
C TRP A 266 12.25 -3.38 -0.60
N THR A 267 13.07 -4.41 -0.52
CA THR A 267 13.37 -5.35 -1.62
C THR A 267 12.52 -6.63 -1.55
N GLY A 268 11.83 -6.87 -0.44
CA GLY A 268 10.93 -8.01 -0.28
C GLY A 268 9.62 -7.90 -1.09
N LYS A 269 8.71 -8.85 -0.83
CA LYS A 269 7.37 -8.89 -1.43
C LYS A 269 6.54 -7.68 -0.98
N LEU A 270 5.70 -7.17 -1.89
CA LEU A 270 4.74 -6.10 -1.60
C LEU A 270 3.43 -6.64 -1.03
N SER A 271 3.15 -7.92 -1.22
CA SER A 271 1.92 -8.57 -0.76
C SER A 271 2.18 -10.06 -0.51
N ASP A 272 1.42 -10.64 0.40
CA ASP A 272 1.46 -12.06 0.72
C ASP A 272 0.39 -12.79 -0.10
N GLN A 273 0.81 -13.71 -0.99
CA GLN A 273 -0.12 -14.37 -1.90
C GLN A 273 -1.16 -15.22 -1.16
N ARG A 274 -0.81 -15.80 0.00
CA ARG A 274 -1.76 -16.60 0.80
C ARG A 274 -2.79 -15.69 1.44
N PHE A 275 -2.34 -14.60 2.06
CA PHE A 275 -3.23 -13.61 2.66
C PHE A 275 -4.18 -12.97 1.63
N THR A 276 -3.66 -12.55 0.48
CA THR A 276 -4.47 -11.97 -0.61
C THR A 276 -5.40 -12.99 -1.26
N LYS A 277 -5.09 -14.29 -1.19
CA LYS A 277 -6.02 -15.35 -1.59
C LYS A 277 -7.23 -15.35 -0.66
N ASP A 278 -7.00 -15.41 0.64
CA ASP A 278 -8.06 -15.42 1.65
C ASP A 278 -8.93 -14.15 1.52
N MET A 279 -8.32 -12.99 1.26
CA MET A 279 -9.06 -11.75 0.97
C MET A 279 -9.93 -11.83 -0.29
N LYS A 280 -9.49 -12.54 -1.34
CA LYS A 280 -10.29 -12.71 -2.56
C LYS A 280 -11.47 -13.64 -2.33
N ASP A 281 -11.30 -14.61 -1.44
CA ASP A 281 -12.36 -15.56 -1.10
C ASP A 281 -13.42 -14.89 -0.20
N GLU A 282 -13.03 -13.85 0.56
CA GLU A 282 -13.91 -13.09 1.47
C GLU A 282 -14.62 -11.88 0.83
N ILE A 283 -14.01 -11.24 -0.18
CA ILE A 283 -14.58 -10.02 -0.77
C ILE A 283 -15.84 -10.33 -1.60
N PRO A 284 -16.96 -9.59 -1.42
CA PRO A 284 -18.18 -9.80 -2.20
C PRO A 284 -18.00 -9.41 -3.69
N GLU A 285 -17.64 -10.37 -4.55
CA GLU A 285 -17.22 -10.11 -5.94
C GLU A 285 -18.24 -9.29 -6.75
N GLU A 286 -19.52 -9.64 -6.69
CA GLU A 286 -20.56 -8.98 -7.49
C GLU A 286 -20.81 -7.53 -7.05
N GLU A 287 -20.84 -7.29 -5.75
CA GLU A 287 -21.16 -5.99 -5.18
C GLU A 287 -19.93 -5.06 -5.17
N TRP A 288 -18.72 -5.64 -5.07
CA TRP A 288 -17.44 -4.94 -4.90
C TRP A 288 -16.51 -5.19 -6.09
N GLU A 289 -17.06 -5.25 -7.31
CA GLU A 289 -16.36 -5.62 -8.55
C GLU A 289 -15.02 -4.90 -8.76
N ASP A 290 -15.00 -3.56 -8.62
CA ASP A 290 -13.77 -2.77 -8.80
C ASP A 290 -12.67 -3.14 -7.79
N SER A 291 -13.05 -3.30 -6.53
CA SER A 291 -12.15 -3.69 -5.43
C SER A 291 -11.67 -5.12 -5.59
N HIS A 292 -12.55 -6.05 -5.99
CA HIS A 292 -12.19 -7.44 -6.31
C HIS A 292 -11.24 -7.50 -7.50
N SER A 293 -11.48 -6.73 -8.56
CA SER A 293 -10.62 -6.62 -9.74
C SER A 293 -9.22 -6.08 -9.38
N MET A 294 -9.15 -5.07 -8.52
CA MET A 294 -7.89 -4.54 -7.99
C MET A 294 -7.14 -5.59 -7.17
N LEU A 295 -7.82 -6.22 -6.21
CA LEU A 295 -7.24 -7.26 -5.35
C LEU A 295 -6.76 -8.47 -6.16
N LYS A 296 -7.48 -8.86 -7.22
CA LYS A 296 -7.07 -9.91 -8.15
C LYS A 296 -5.76 -9.58 -8.87
N LYS A 297 -5.54 -8.32 -9.27
CA LYS A 297 -4.26 -7.89 -9.86
C LYS A 297 -3.13 -7.99 -8.83
N ILE A 298 -3.36 -7.50 -7.61
CA ILE A 298 -2.38 -7.56 -6.50
C ILE A 298 -2.00 -9.02 -6.19
N HIS A 299 -3.00 -9.91 -6.06
CA HIS A 299 -2.80 -11.32 -5.79
C HIS A 299 -1.97 -12.04 -6.87
N ASN A 300 -2.31 -11.80 -8.15
CA ASN A 300 -1.65 -12.46 -9.28
C ASN A 300 -0.19 -12.05 -9.45
N GLU A 301 0.17 -10.84 -9.02
CA GLU A 301 1.52 -10.30 -9.16
C GLU A 301 2.40 -10.52 -7.91
N ALA A 302 1.84 -10.96 -6.78
CA ALA A 302 2.47 -10.97 -5.46
C ALA A 302 3.79 -11.76 -5.37
N GLU A 303 3.96 -12.79 -6.21
CA GLU A 303 5.14 -13.65 -6.21
C GLU A 303 6.26 -13.15 -7.15
N ILE A 304 5.99 -12.16 -8.03
CA ILE A 304 6.97 -11.64 -8.97
C ILE A 304 7.67 -10.42 -8.36
N LEU A 305 8.91 -10.60 -7.92
CA LEU A 305 9.66 -9.55 -7.20
C LEU A 305 10.21 -8.47 -8.12
N THR A 306 10.50 -8.80 -9.38
CA THR A 306 11.07 -7.84 -10.34
C THR A 306 10.12 -6.65 -10.52
N PRO A 307 10.62 -5.40 -10.41
CA PRO A 307 9.81 -4.22 -10.70
C PRO A 307 9.22 -4.27 -12.10
N PHE A 308 7.97 -3.82 -12.25
CA PHE A 308 7.25 -4.03 -13.50
C PHE A 308 7.91 -3.36 -14.72
N TYR A 309 7.58 -3.87 -15.89
CA TYR A 309 7.91 -3.30 -17.18
C TYR A 309 6.69 -2.60 -17.76
N ASP A 310 6.88 -1.42 -18.35
CA ASP A 310 5.83 -0.75 -19.11
C ASP A 310 5.99 -1.05 -20.60
N LEU A 311 4.97 -1.66 -21.21
CA LEU A 311 5.05 -2.10 -22.61
C LEU A 311 5.25 -0.92 -23.58
N HIS A 312 4.61 0.22 -23.32
CA HIS A 312 4.73 1.39 -24.18
C HIS A 312 6.11 2.00 -24.07
N GLU A 313 6.68 2.08 -22.86
CA GLU A 313 8.07 2.50 -22.66
C GLU A 313 9.04 1.58 -23.42
N LEU A 314 8.89 0.25 -23.30
CA LEU A 314 9.76 -0.70 -23.98
C LEU A 314 9.69 -0.55 -25.50
N CYS A 315 8.50 -0.47 -26.08
CA CYS A 315 8.33 -0.32 -27.53
C CYS A 315 8.90 1.01 -28.04
N SER A 316 8.72 2.09 -27.27
CA SER A 316 9.30 3.41 -27.57
C SER A 316 10.84 3.37 -27.61
N VAL A 317 11.47 2.74 -26.62
CA VAL A 317 12.92 2.56 -26.56
C VAL A 317 13.45 1.67 -27.68
N MET A 318 12.67 0.66 -28.08
CA MET A 318 12.99 -0.25 -29.18
C MET A 318 12.73 0.34 -30.57
N GLY A 319 11.97 1.43 -30.68
CA GLY A 319 11.57 2.01 -31.96
C GLY A 319 10.55 1.17 -32.74
N VAL A 320 9.65 0.46 -32.04
CA VAL A 320 8.66 -0.45 -32.66
C VAL A 320 7.22 -0.07 -32.31
N GLN A 321 6.25 -0.59 -33.07
CA GLN A 321 4.82 -0.44 -32.74
C GLN A 321 4.47 -1.21 -31.46
N VAL A 322 3.41 -0.80 -30.77
CA VAL A 322 2.96 -1.48 -29.55
C VAL A 322 2.06 -2.66 -29.92
N PRO A 323 2.47 -3.93 -29.68
CA PRO A 323 1.61 -5.08 -29.90
C PRO A 323 0.51 -5.16 -28.83
N LYS A 324 -0.48 -6.03 -29.03
CA LYS A 324 -1.48 -6.31 -27.98
C LYS A 324 -0.78 -6.87 -26.75
N ARG A 325 -0.94 -6.23 -25.59
CA ARG A 325 -0.30 -6.64 -24.32
C ARG A 325 -0.58 -8.10 -23.99
N GLU A 326 -1.80 -8.57 -24.24
CA GLU A 326 -2.21 -9.94 -23.94
C GLU A 326 -1.37 -10.95 -24.74
N LYS A 327 -1.07 -10.66 -26.01
CA LYS A 327 -0.17 -11.51 -26.82
C LYS A 327 1.24 -11.59 -26.22
N VAL A 328 1.77 -10.47 -25.74
CA VAL A 328 3.10 -10.42 -25.10
C VAL A 328 3.09 -11.22 -23.80
N ILE A 329 2.07 -11.05 -22.96
CA ILE A 329 1.91 -11.79 -21.70
C ILE A 329 1.80 -13.30 -21.97
N ASP A 330 1.00 -13.69 -22.96
CA ASP A 330 0.80 -15.11 -23.28
C ASP A 330 2.09 -15.73 -23.83
N ALA A 331 2.82 -15.02 -24.71
CA ALA A 331 4.11 -15.47 -25.22
C ALA A 331 5.19 -15.58 -24.12
N ILE A 332 5.24 -14.64 -23.16
CA ILE A 332 6.13 -14.75 -21.98
C ILE A 332 5.79 -16.02 -21.17
N ARG A 333 4.50 -16.29 -20.98
CA ARG A 333 4.03 -17.48 -20.25
C ARG A 333 4.37 -18.77 -21.00
N GLU A 334 4.21 -18.79 -22.33
CA GLU A 334 4.56 -19.94 -23.18
C GLU A 334 6.06 -20.25 -23.17
N LYS A 335 6.93 -19.23 -23.02
CA LYS A 335 8.38 -19.42 -22.80
C LYS A 335 8.72 -19.88 -21.37
N GLY A 336 7.73 -20.07 -20.49
CA GLY A 336 7.90 -20.63 -19.15
C GLY A 336 8.23 -19.61 -18.06
N TYR A 337 8.19 -18.31 -18.36
CA TYR A 337 8.46 -17.27 -17.37
C TYR A 337 7.19 -16.91 -16.58
N PRO A 338 7.30 -16.64 -15.27
CA PRO A 338 6.19 -16.09 -14.49
C PRO A 338 5.83 -14.72 -15.05
N VAL A 339 4.54 -14.46 -15.26
CA VAL A 339 4.07 -13.18 -15.79
C VAL A 339 2.66 -12.85 -15.34
N SER A 340 2.46 -11.59 -14.96
CA SER A 340 1.16 -11.04 -14.59
C SER A 340 1.02 -9.61 -15.09
N ARG A 341 -0.23 -9.14 -15.25
CA ARG A 341 -0.49 -7.70 -15.28
C ARG A 341 -0.13 -7.10 -13.91
N THR A 342 0.14 -5.80 -13.88
CA THR A 342 0.41 -5.07 -12.65
C THR A 342 -0.70 -4.08 -12.31
N HIS A 343 -0.94 -3.83 -11.02
CA HIS A 343 -1.89 -2.79 -10.60
C HIS A 343 -1.34 -1.37 -10.80
N PHE A 344 -0.01 -1.21 -10.87
CA PHE A 344 0.65 0.10 -10.96
C PHE A 344 0.43 0.82 -12.30
N SER A 345 0.26 0.09 -13.40
CA SER A 345 0.16 0.66 -14.74
C SER A 345 -0.80 -0.14 -15.61
N PRO A 346 -1.72 0.54 -16.35
CA PRO A 346 -2.62 -0.12 -17.30
C PRO A 346 -1.87 -0.71 -18.51
N THR A 347 -0.62 -0.34 -18.74
CA THR A 347 0.26 -0.85 -19.81
C THR A 347 1.40 -1.70 -19.27
N GLY A 348 1.44 -1.91 -17.96
CA GLY A 348 2.50 -2.64 -17.28
C GLY A 348 2.24 -4.14 -17.11
N PHE A 349 3.34 -4.89 -16.97
CA PHE A 349 3.36 -6.30 -16.59
C PHE A 349 4.58 -6.60 -15.73
N ARG A 350 4.46 -7.57 -14.82
CA ARG A 350 5.59 -8.12 -14.05
C ARG A 350 6.03 -9.43 -14.67
N THR A 351 7.33 -9.64 -14.72
CA THR A 351 7.93 -10.93 -15.05
C THR A 351 9.38 -10.97 -14.56
N ASP A 352 9.89 -12.17 -14.29
CA ASP A 352 11.31 -12.41 -14.03
C ASP A 352 12.08 -12.83 -15.30
N ALA A 353 11.43 -12.76 -16.47
CA ALA A 353 12.10 -12.98 -17.75
C ALA A 353 13.28 -11.99 -17.94
N PRO A 354 14.42 -12.44 -18.49
CA PRO A 354 15.50 -11.54 -18.89
C PRO A 354 15.00 -10.44 -19.84
N ILE A 355 15.55 -9.24 -19.72
CA ILE A 355 15.08 -8.08 -20.52
C ILE A 355 15.26 -8.28 -22.02
N ASP A 356 16.26 -9.05 -22.45
CA ASP A 356 16.47 -9.32 -23.86
C ASP A 356 15.44 -10.34 -24.40
N ASP A 357 15.09 -11.37 -23.63
CA ASP A 357 13.97 -12.27 -23.94
C ASP A 357 12.65 -11.49 -24.08
N ILE A 358 12.38 -10.54 -23.17
CA ILE A 358 11.17 -9.68 -23.26
C ILE A 358 11.16 -8.90 -24.58
N LYS A 359 12.29 -8.29 -24.97
CA LYS A 359 12.39 -7.52 -26.21
C LYS A 359 12.22 -8.40 -27.44
N ASP A 360 12.78 -9.60 -27.43
CA ASP A 360 12.65 -10.54 -28.55
C ASP A 360 11.20 -11.03 -28.70
N ILE A 361 10.53 -11.36 -27.59
CA ILE A 361 9.10 -11.66 -27.59
C ILE A 361 8.30 -10.49 -28.17
N ILE A 362 8.57 -9.25 -27.75
CA ILE A 362 7.86 -8.07 -28.28
C ILE A 362 8.01 -7.99 -29.81
N ARG A 363 9.22 -8.20 -30.35
CA ARG A 363 9.49 -8.20 -31.80
C ARG A 363 8.73 -9.31 -32.54
N GLU A 364 8.64 -10.50 -31.93
CA GLU A 364 7.88 -11.63 -32.48
C GLU A 364 6.36 -11.38 -32.55
N GLN A 365 5.84 -10.41 -31.80
CA GLN A 365 4.40 -10.08 -31.75
C GLN A 365 3.98 -8.87 -32.61
N LEU A 366 4.91 -8.24 -33.31
CA LEU A 366 4.66 -7.16 -34.30
C LEU A 366 4.16 -7.77 -35.61
#